data_AF-A0A1Y1Q5T2-F1
#
_entry.id   AF-A0A1Y1Q5T2-F1
#
_cell.length_a   1.000
_cell.length_b   1.000
_cell.length_c   1.000
_cell.angle_alpha   90.00
_cell.angle_beta   90.00
_cell.angle_gamma   90.00
#
_symmetry.space_group_name_H-M   'P 1'
#
loop_
_entity.id
_entity.type
_entity.pdbx_description
1 polymer ?
#
loop_
_entity_poly.entity_id
_entity_poly.type
_entity_poly.pdbx_seq_one_letter_code
_entity_poly.pdbx_strand_id
1 'polypeptide(L)'
;MTNDLSILDCRFFFLFELNTHQQEKDALPLPNLPRNSLLEHGILVDEDKLLIGSGNKIQAHEKSADFLVESWKKIVGLHEPAYTAALLGVAMVIADDSLEYHTIPMTLIDDAGKSSPITFKRSPHKRERELFTVQTEGMSEPTRFEQFVACTDNESGDYRYRYSLVFRENQVFLQPISGTNLLAQEATKTPIFSVYGIEHPELEESHKAGKTWPKDLQQLLMGKKDSKESAITTPIVSRLILRQWQFTRIDCVASQLRSQLPDNVRYRQLSQQDLVCKSDGELEKDLEGIIDKQTVQVKHLQARLHKAIRTLEINRNNLNKKLEKIQQDLKKQNWQFTLEFTGKQVLAEIFQRDIRTLENHQHYLTAELLDLEALHQRWHLQLEGRRLAHGNRMETLAHILILLVALGEMGNITKPHSNTVASNAHEVVKSCEGLLVGWLDKLNNLCFIQDVTALLHSLFVYLAVILVFIVGWLLFPGRKWVKKKWNCWRNKRRNRQSIQSNDG
;
A
#
# COMPACT_ATOMS: atom_id res chain seq x y z
N MET A 1 2.27 55.18 -7.17
CA MET A 1 2.40 54.40 -8.41
C MET A 1 1.22 53.45 -8.43
N THR A 2 0.22 53.77 -9.23
CA THR A 2 -0.93 52.90 -9.48
C THR A 2 -0.44 51.74 -10.32
N ASN A 3 -0.49 50.52 -9.77
CA ASN A 3 -0.27 49.30 -10.53
C ASN A 3 -1.39 49.23 -11.58
N ASP A 4 -1.10 49.67 -12.80
CA ASP A 4 -1.94 49.35 -13.95
C ASP A 4 -2.00 47.82 -14.01
N LEU A 5 -3.17 47.28 -13.68
CA LEU A 5 -3.46 45.86 -13.68
C LEU A 5 -3.29 45.32 -15.10
N SER A 6 -2.12 44.75 -15.40
CA SER A 6 -1.86 44.10 -16.67
C SER A 6 -2.90 42.99 -16.89
N ILE A 7 -3.51 43.00 -18.06
CA ILE A 7 -4.46 41.95 -18.46
C ILE A 7 -3.61 40.73 -18.84
N LEU A 8 -3.80 39.65 -18.09
CA LEU A 8 -3.07 38.40 -18.25
C LEU A 8 -3.73 37.51 -19.31
N ASP A 9 -2.95 37.00 -20.27
CA ASP A 9 -3.40 35.91 -21.15
C ASP A 9 -3.18 34.58 -20.43
N CYS A 10 -4.25 34.02 -19.85
CA CYS A 10 -4.22 32.78 -19.10
C CYS A 10 -5.06 31.70 -19.77
N ARG A 11 -4.54 30.47 -19.77
CA ARG A 11 -5.26 29.29 -20.27
C ARG A 11 -5.23 28.16 -19.28
N PHE A 12 -6.38 27.56 -19.05
CA PHE A 12 -6.52 26.34 -18.28
C PHE A 12 -6.63 25.14 -19.21
N PHE A 13 -5.91 24.08 -18.87
CA PHE A 13 -5.96 22.79 -19.55
C PHE A 13 -6.44 21.74 -18.56
N PHE A 14 -7.56 21.09 -18.87
CA PHE A 14 -8.16 20.03 -18.05
C PHE A 14 -7.92 18.69 -18.73
N LEU A 15 -7.15 17.81 -18.10
CA LEU A 15 -6.85 16.47 -18.62
C LEU A 15 -7.77 15.44 -17.97
N PHE A 16 -8.48 14.67 -18.78
CA PHE A 16 -9.36 13.59 -18.35
C PHE A 16 -8.91 12.24 -18.89
N GLU A 17 -9.25 11.20 -18.15
CA GLU A 17 -9.16 9.81 -18.59
C GLU A 17 -10.41 9.40 -19.38
N LEU A 18 -10.23 8.85 -20.57
CA LEU A 18 -11.32 8.17 -21.28
C LEU A 18 -11.43 6.76 -20.70
N ASN A 19 -12.53 6.49 -19.99
CA ASN A 19 -12.74 5.21 -19.33
C ASN A 19 -12.97 4.11 -20.38
N THR A 20 -11.92 3.39 -20.77
CA THR A 20 -11.96 2.38 -21.86
C THR A 20 -12.74 1.13 -21.49
N HIS A 21 -12.95 0.85 -20.20
CA HIS A 21 -13.64 -0.35 -19.72
C HIS A 21 -15.18 -0.28 -19.73
N GLN A 22 -15.78 0.89 -20.02
CA GLN A 22 -17.23 1.05 -20.20
C GLN A 22 -17.67 1.05 -21.67
N GLN A 23 -16.80 0.63 -22.59
CA GLN A 23 -17.07 0.61 -24.03
C GLN A 23 -18.19 -0.34 -24.48
N GLU A 24 -18.78 -1.17 -23.61
CA GLU A 24 -19.85 -2.08 -24.04
C GLU A 24 -21.28 -1.60 -23.81
N LYS A 25 -21.61 -0.65 -22.90
CA LYS A 25 -23.02 -0.18 -22.79
C LYS A 25 -23.26 1.29 -22.40
N ASP A 26 -22.35 1.95 -21.69
CA ASP A 26 -22.55 3.34 -21.23
C ASP A 26 -21.23 4.12 -21.28
N ALA A 27 -20.60 4.18 -22.46
CA ALA A 27 -19.45 5.03 -22.68
C ALA A 27 -19.87 6.49 -22.46
N LEU A 28 -19.03 7.28 -21.77
CA LEU A 28 -19.07 8.75 -21.79
C LEU A 28 -19.57 9.19 -23.17
N PRO A 29 -20.75 9.83 -23.29
CA PRO A 29 -21.10 10.45 -24.55
C PRO A 29 -20.11 11.59 -24.69
N LEU A 30 -18.96 11.33 -25.32
CA LEU A 30 -18.38 12.35 -26.18
C LEU A 30 -19.59 12.83 -26.96
N PRO A 31 -19.96 14.12 -26.87
CA PRO A 31 -21.07 14.63 -27.67
C PRO A 31 -20.83 14.10 -29.09
N ASN A 32 -21.85 13.52 -29.74
CA ASN A 32 -21.79 12.90 -31.07
C ASN A 32 -21.37 13.92 -32.13
N LEU A 33 -20.16 14.43 -31.97
CA LEU A 33 -19.53 15.51 -32.65
C LEU A 33 -18.35 14.84 -33.34
N PRO A 34 -18.23 15.01 -34.66
CA PRO A 34 -17.07 14.50 -35.37
C PRO A 34 -15.81 15.09 -34.72
N ARG A 35 -14.70 14.33 -34.75
CA ARG A 35 -13.41 14.73 -34.13
C ARG A 35 -12.97 16.16 -34.51
N ASN A 36 -13.36 16.62 -35.69
CA ASN A 36 -13.12 17.98 -36.17
C ASN A 36 -13.89 19.05 -35.39
N SER A 37 -15.14 18.78 -34.99
CA SER A 37 -15.94 19.68 -34.15
C SER A 37 -15.45 19.70 -32.70
N LEU A 38 -14.82 18.62 -32.21
CA LEU A 38 -14.18 18.64 -30.88
C LEU A 38 -12.99 19.63 -30.84
N LEU A 39 -12.20 19.69 -31.91
CA LEU A 39 -11.08 20.63 -32.02
C LEU A 39 -11.55 22.10 -31.98
N GLU A 40 -12.67 22.41 -32.63
CA GLU A 40 -13.29 23.75 -32.60
C GLU A 40 -13.73 24.19 -31.19
N HIS A 41 -14.00 23.22 -30.30
CA HIS A 41 -14.34 23.48 -28.90
C HIS A 41 -13.10 23.46 -27.98
N GLY A 42 -11.88 23.40 -28.53
CA GLY A 42 -10.64 23.31 -27.76
C GLY A 42 -10.43 21.95 -27.10
N ILE A 43 -11.11 20.91 -27.57
CA ILE A 43 -11.03 19.54 -27.06
C ILE A 43 -10.07 18.73 -27.92
N LEU A 44 -9.02 18.22 -27.29
CA LEU A 44 -7.94 17.46 -27.92
C LEU A 44 -7.96 16.03 -27.38
N VAL A 45 -8.20 15.08 -28.28
CA VAL A 45 -8.23 13.64 -27.98
C VAL A 45 -6.88 13.03 -28.34
N ASP A 46 -6.17 12.52 -27.33
CA ASP A 46 -4.89 11.81 -27.46
C ASP A 46 -5.06 10.40 -26.89
N GLU A 47 -5.13 9.40 -27.78
CA GLU A 47 -5.32 7.98 -27.45
C GLU A 47 -6.52 7.72 -26.52
N ASP A 48 -6.26 7.59 -25.22
CA ASP A 48 -7.19 7.30 -24.12
C ASP A 48 -7.36 8.49 -23.15
N LYS A 49 -6.97 9.69 -23.57
CA LYS A 49 -7.06 10.92 -22.77
C LYS A 49 -7.73 12.04 -23.55
N LEU A 50 -8.42 12.89 -22.79
CA LEU A 50 -9.10 14.08 -23.30
C LEU A 50 -8.50 15.32 -22.64
N LEU A 51 -7.99 16.25 -23.43
CA LEU A 51 -7.53 17.55 -22.95
C LEU A 51 -8.51 18.63 -23.40
N ILE A 52 -9.11 19.36 -22.45
CA ILE A 52 -10.00 20.48 -22.73
C ILE A 52 -9.29 21.78 -22.38
N GLY A 53 -9.11 22.65 -23.37
CA GLY A 53 -8.56 23.99 -23.18
C GLY A 53 -9.66 25.02 -22.91
N SER A 54 -9.47 25.86 -21.90
CA SER A 54 -10.30 27.03 -21.60
C SER A 54 -9.40 28.27 -21.54
N GLY A 55 -9.53 29.16 -22.52
CA GLY A 55 -8.77 30.41 -22.57
C GLY A 55 -9.63 31.58 -22.12
N ASN A 56 -9.14 32.35 -21.14
CA ASN A 56 -9.78 33.57 -20.65
C ASN A 56 -8.72 34.66 -20.50
N LYS A 57 -9.03 35.89 -20.92
CA LYS A 57 -8.24 37.06 -20.53
C LYS A 57 -8.62 37.40 -19.10
N ILE A 58 -7.69 37.26 -18.17
CA ILE A 58 -7.95 37.44 -16.74
C ILE A 58 -7.44 38.82 -16.33
N GLN A 59 -8.29 39.59 -15.64
CA GLN A 59 -7.85 40.78 -14.89
C GLN A 59 -7.43 40.34 -13.49
N ALA A 60 -6.20 40.66 -13.10
CA ALA A 60 -5.61 40.50 -11.77
C ALA A 60 -5.32 39.06 -11.29
N HIS A 61 -4.19 38.92 -10.58
CA HIS A 61 -3.72 37.68 -9.94
C HIS A 61 -4.66 37.13 -8.86
N GLU A 62 -5.52 37.96 -8.27
CA GLU A 62 -6.33 37.59 -7.10
C GLU A 62 -7.53 36.67 -7.41
N LYS A 63 -7.95 36.57 -8.68
CA LYS A 63 -9.16 35.84 -9.08
C LYS A 63 -8.91 34.51 -9.80
N SER A 64 -7.66 34.04 -9.87
CA SER A 64 -7.30 32.80 -10.59
C SER A 64 -8.10 31.58 -10.13
N ALA A 65 -8.36 31.48 -8.83
CA ALA A 65 -9.18 30.41 -8.25
C ALA A 65 -10.65 30.50 -8.69
N ASP A 66 -11.23 31.70 -8.70
CA ASP A 66 -12.61 31.94 -9.15
C ASP A 66 -12.78 31.56 -10.63
N PHE A 67 -11.83 31.99 -11.48
CA PHE A 67 -11.84 31.62 -12.90
C PHE A 67 -11.69 30.11 -13.12
N LEU A 68 -10.86 29.45 -12.32
CA LEU A 68 -10.73 27.99 -12.37
C LEU A 68 -12.05 27.30 -12.00
N VAL A 69 -12.76 27.80 -10.99
CA VAL A 69 -14.11 27.31 -10.62
C VAL A 69 -15.12 27.56 -11.74
N GLU A 70 -15.13 28.74 -12.36
CA GLU A 70 -16.03 29.07 -13.47
C GLU A 70 -15.76 28.18 -14.70
N SER A 71 -14.49 28.03 -15.10
CA SER A 71 -14.08 27.15 -16.19
C SER A 71 -14.47 25.71 -15.89
N TRP A 72 -14.28 25.24 -14.66
CA TRP A 72 -14.71 23.91 -14.24
C TRP A 72 -16.22 23.73 -14.33
N LYS A 73 -17.01 24.67 -13.79
CA LYS A 73 -18.48 24.65 -13.88
C LYS A 73 -18.96 24.63 -15.33
N LYS A 74 -18.32 25.40 -16.21
CA LYS A 74 -18.63 25.40 -17.65
C LYS A 74 -18.39 24.02 -18.26
N ILE A 75 -17.26 23.39 -17.95
CA ILE A 75 -16.93 22.04 -18.46
C ILE A 75 -17.93 21.01 -17.93
N VAL A 76 -18.21 21.00 -16.63
CA VAL A 76 -19.18 20.07 -16.01
C VAL A 76 -20.60 20.29 -16.56
N GLY A 77 -21.00 21.55 -16.73
CA GLY A 77 -22.31 21.90 -17.29
C GLY A 77 -22.48 21.53 -18.76
N LEU A 78 -21.39 21.51 -19.54
CA LEU A 78 -21.40 21.11 -20.96
C LEU A 78 -21.33 19.58 -21.15
N HIS A 79 -20.80 18.85 -20.17
CA HIS A 79 -20.33 17.48 -20.40
C HIS A 79 -20.87 16.43 -19.42
N GLU A 80 -21.86 16.72 -18.57
CA GLU A 80 -22.45 15.76 -17.61
C GLU A 80 -21.53 15.30 -16.44
N PRO A 81 -22.09 14.78 -15.33
CA PRO A 81 -21.33 14.40 -14.12
C PRO A 81 -20.26 13.32 -14.34
N ALA A 82 -20.29 12.57 -15.45
CA ALA A 82 -19.34 11.51 -15.76
C ALA A 82 -17.87 12.01 -15.84
N TYR A 83 -17.64 13.28 -16.23
CA TYR A 83 -16.29 13.85 -16.33
C TYR A 83 -15.64 14.15 -14.98
N THR A 84 -16.44 14.31 -13.92
CA THR A 84 -15.92 14.57 -12.57
C THR A 84 -15.15 13.38 -12.01
N ALA A 85 -15.49 12.16 -12.45
CA ALA A 85 -14.82 10.94 -12.01
C ALA A 85 -13.49 10.67 -12.75
N ALA A 86 -13.23 11.37 -13.85
CA ALA A 86 -12.13 11.08 -14.77
C ALA A 86 -11.03 12.16 -14.82
N LEU A 87 -11.17 13.26 -14.06
CA LEU A 87 -10.19 14.35 -14.09
C LEU A 87 -8.84 13.90 -13.50
N LEU A 88 -7.79 13.96 -14.31
CA LEU A 88 -6.41 13.62 -13.94
C LEU A 88 -5.62 14.83 -13.45
N GLY A 89 -5.93 16.02 -13.95
CA GLY A 89 -5.28 17.22 -13.50
C GLY A 89 -5.60 18.45 -14.31
N VAL A 90 -5.18 19.58 -13.77
CA VAL A 90 -5.34 20.89 -14.38
C VAL A 90 -3.98 21.58 -14.48
N ALA A 91 -3.71 22.18 -15.63
CA ALA A 91 -2.59 23.09 -15.81
C ALA A 91 -3.10 24.49 -16.12
N MET A 92 -2.50 25.49 -15.47
CA MET A 92 -2.62 26.90 -15.84
C MET A 92 -1.38 27.29 -16.63
N VAL A 93 -1.56 27.90 -17.80
CA VAL A 93 -0.48 28.47 -18.61
C VAL A 93 -0.68 29.97 -18.69
N ILE A 94 0.32 30.72 -18.22
CA ILE A 94 0.36 32.17 -18.22
C ILE A 94 1.24 32.61 -19.39
N ALA A 95 0.79 33.55 -20.19
CA ALA A 95 1.60 34.18 -21.22
C ALA A 95 1.76 35.66 -20.88
N ASP A 96 3.00 36.10 -20.64
CA ASP A 96 3.30 37.51 -20.35
C ASP A 96 4.71 37.92 -20.82
N ASP A 97 5.01 39.20 -20.69
CA ASP A 97 6.31 39.80 -21.02
C ASP A 97 7.38 39.46 -20.00
N SER A 98 7.03 39.51 -18.72
CA SER A 98 7.86 39.16 -17.59
C SER A 98 7.10 38.26 -16.63
N LEU A 99 7.68 37.11 -16.30
CA LEU A 99 7.07 36.19 -15.32
C LEU A 99 7.50 36.49 -13.87
N GLU A 100 8.34 37.51 -13.65
CA GLU A 100 9.03 37.74 -12.38
C GLU A 100 8.09 38.11 -11.23
N TYR A 101 7.02 38.86 -11.52
CA TYR A 101 6.07 39.34 -10.51
C TYR A 101 4.83 38.45 -10.37
N HIS A 102 4.72 37.38 -11.17
CA HIS A 102 3.54 36.52 -11.16
C HIS A 102 3.55 35.62 -9.92
N THR A 103 2.51 35.80 -9.11
CA THR A 103 2.20 34.93 -7.99
C THR A 103 0.76 34.46 -8.14
N ILE A 104 0.55 33.15 -8.12
CA ILE A 104 -0.78 32.54 -8.20
C ILE A 104 -1.15 32.03 -6.80
N PRO A 105 -1.99 32.75 -6.04
CA PRO A 105 -2.43 32.30 -4.74
C PRO A 105 -3.44 31.16 -4.89
N MET A 106 -3.31 30.17 -4.01
CA MET A 106 -4.23 29.07 -3.82
C MET A 106 -4.39 28.83 -2.32
N THR A 107 -5.49 28.18 -1.94
CA THR A 107 -5.70 27.74 -0.56
C THR A 107 -5.28 26.29 -0.41
N LEU A 108 -4.49 25.98 0.61
CA LEU A 108 -4.16 24.62 1.04
C LEU A 108 -4.97 24.29 2.30
N ILE A 109 -5.81 23.26 2.22
CA ILE A 109 -6.59 22.74 3.34
C ILE A 109 -5.98 21.41 3.76
N ASP A 110 -5.50 21.30 5.00
CA ASP A 110 -4.96 20.05 5.52
C ASP A 110 -6.05 19.03 5.88
N ASP A 111 -5.65 17.82 6.27
CA ASP A 111 -6.58 16.75 6.64
C ASP A 111 -7.38 17.06 7.93
N ALA A 112 -6.93 18.03 8.74
CA ALA A 112 -7.67 18.55 9.89
C ALA A 112 -8.63 19.70 9.52
N GLY A 113 -8.71 20.07 8.24
CA GLY A 113 -9.54 21.16 7.74
C GLY A 113 -8.95 22.56 7.97
N LYS A 114 -7.69 22.67 8.40
CA LYS A 114 -7.03 23.96 8.60
C LYS A 114 -6.58 24.52 7.26
N SER A 115 -6.97 25.77 7.02
CA SER A 115 -6.58 26.53 5.84
C SER A 115 -5.22 27.21 6.02
N SER A 116 -4.39 27.15 4.99
CA SER A 116 -3.11 27.83 4.88
C SER A 116 -2.90 28.35 3.45
N PRO A 117 -2.24 29.50 3.25
CA PRO A 117 -1.96 30.00 1.91
C PRO A 117 -0.85 29.19 1.25
N ILE A 118 -0.98 28.97 -0.05
CA ILE A 118 0.09 28.44 -0.90
C ILE A 118 0.15 29.27 -2.18
N THR A 119 1.35 29.64 -2.59
CA THR A 119 1.56 30.50 -3.76
C THR A 119 2.39 29.77 -4.80
N PHE A 120 2.00 29.85 -6.06
CA PHE A 120 2.85 29.42 -7.16
C PHE A 120 3.60 30.63 -7.69
N LYS A 121 4.93 30.56 -7.67
CA LYS A 121 5.80 31.64 -8.15
C LYS A 121 6.91 31.09 -9.04
N ARG A 122 7.53 31.98 -9.82
CA ARG A 122 8.72 31.64 -10.60
C ARG A 122 9.83 31.13 -9.69
N SER A 123 10.53 30.08 -10.13
CA SER A 123 11.67 29.54 -9.38
C SER A 123 12.80 30.56 -9.34
N PRO A 124 13.43 30.81 -8.17
CA PRO A 124 14.64 31.64 -8.10
C PRO A 124 15.81 31.01 -8.87
N HIS A 125 15.81 29.67 -9.02
CA HIS A 125 16.76 28.94 -9.85
C HIS A 125 16.23 28.83 -11.29
N LYS A 126 16.33 29.92 -12.07
CA LYS A 126 15.77 30.06 -13.43
C LYS A 126 16.09 28.85 -14.34
N ARG A 127 17.33 28.34 -14.29
CA ARG A 127 17.79 27.25 -15.18
C ARG A 127 17.27 25.85 -14.85
N GLU A 128 16.75 25.61 -13.64
CA GLU A 128 16.31 24.26 -13.25
C GLU A 128 14.87 23.94 -13.65
N ARG A 129 14.09 24.97 -14.02
CA ARG A 129 12.66 24.86 -14.30
C ARG A 129 12.25 25.38 -15.68
N GLU A 130 13.21 25.83 -16.47
CA GLU A 130 13.03 26.11 -17.89
C GLU A 130 12.89 24.80 -18.66
N LEU A 131 11.80 24.66 -19.41
CA LEU A 131 11.42 23.42 -20.08
C LEU A 131 11.87 23.43 -21.55
N PHE A 132 11.67 24.56 -22.24
CA PHE A 132 12.16 24.77 -23.60
C PHE A 132 12.21 26.28 -23.93
N THR A 133 12.96 26.60 -24.99
CA THR A 133 12.96 27.93 -25.61
C THR A 133 12.62 27.89 -27.09
N VAL A 134 12.02 28.97 -27.56
CA VAL A 134 11.70 29.23 -28.96
C VAL A 134 12.29 30.57 -29.35
N GLN A 135 13.03 30.60 -30.45
CA GLN A 135 13.61 31.82 -31.01
C GLN A 135 13.41 31.84 -32.53
N THR A 136 13.24 33.02 -33.11
CA THR A 136 13.27 33.20 -34.57
C THR A 136 14.30 34.27 -34.93
N GLU A 137 14.66 34.30 -36.21
CA GLU A 137 15.60 35.29 -36.74
C GLU A 137 15.01 36.70 -36.55
N GLY A 138 15.76 37.58 -35.87
CA GLY A 138 15.32 38.93 -35.51
C GLY A 138 14.83 39.10 -34.07
N MET A 139 14.69 38.03 -33.28
CA MET A 139 14.49 38.13 -31.83
C MET A 139 15.83 38.27 -31.10
N SER A 140 15.95 39.33 -30.31
CA SER A 140 17.02 39.62 -29.36
C SER A 140 17.06 38.65 -28.18
N GLU A 141 15.89 38.24 -27.66
CA GLU A 141 15.77 37.26 -26.59
C GLU A 141 14.83 36.10 -26.95
N PRO A 142 15.14 34.86 -26.52
CA PRO A 142 14.27 33.72 -26.76
C PRO A 142 13.00 33.79 -25.89
N THR A 143 11.90 33.28 -26.43
CA THR A 143 10.69 33.01 -25.65
C THR A 143 10.90 31.76 -24.80
N ARG A 144 10.65 31.86 -23.49
CA ARG A 144 10.91 30.78 -22.52
C ARG A 144 9.62 30.14 -22.06
N PHE A 145 9.60 28.81 -21.95
CA PHE A 145 8.54 28.08 -21.27
C PHE A 145 9.06 27.50 -19.96
N GLU A 146 8.44 27.88 -18.84
CA GLU A 146 8.93 27.57 -17.49
C GLU A 146 7.84 26.98 -16.59
N GLN A 147 8.24 26.15 -15.61
CA GLN A 147 7.36 25.64 -14.57
C GLN A 147 7.43 26.51 -13.30
N PHE A 148 6.27 26.89 -12.77
CA PHE A 148 6.14 27.58 -11.48
C PHE A 148 6.24 26.59 -10.32
N VAL A 149 6.74 27.06 -9.18
CA VAL A 149 6.94 26.25 -7.97
C VAL A 149 5.96 26.69 -6.89
N ALA A 150 5.33 25.72 -6.24
CA ALA A 150 4.47 25.96 -5.09
C ALA A 150 5.31 26.30 -3.85
N CYS A 151 4.93 27.33 -3.10
CA CYS A 151 5.63 27.86 -1.95
C CYS A 151 4.64 28.18 -0.82
N THR A 152 5.01 27.84 0.41
CA THR A 152 4.24 28.16 1.63
C THR A 152 5.01 29.19 2.46
N ASP A 153 4.34 29.82 3.42
CA ASP A 153 4.91 30.92 4.24
C ASP A 153 6.17 30.52 5.04
N ASN A 154 6.33 29.23 5.34
CA ASN A 154 7.36 28.76 6.28
C ASN A 154 8.65 28.22 5.64
N GLU A 155 8.65 27.83 4.36
CA GLU A 155 9.87 27.36 3.69
C GLU A 155 9.79 27.54 2.16
N SER A 156 10.89 27.93 1.52
CA SER A 156 11.12 27.69 0.09
C SER A 156 11.45 26.21 -0.14
N GLY A 157 10.56 25.33 0.28
CA GLY A 157 10.70 23.88 0.13
C GLY A 157 10.33 23.46 -1.28
N ASP A 158 11.06 22.50 -1.82
CA ASP A 158 10.69 21.80 -3.04
C ASP A 158 9.47 20.91 -2.75
N TYR A 159 8.27 21.52 -2.63
CA TYR A 159 6.98 20.85 -2.41
C TYR A 159 6.49 20.10 -3.65
N ARG A 160 7.43 19.47 -4.34
CA ARG A 160 7.17 18.64 -5.48
C ARG A 160 6.26 17.51 -4.99
N TYR A 161 5.00 17.58 -5.45
CA TYR A 161 4.13 16.42 -5.65
C TYR A 161 3.43 15.83 -4.41
N ARG A 162 2.75 16.65 -3.60
CA ARG A 162 1.96 16.15 -2.46
C ARG A 162 0.52 16.63 -2.36
N TYR A 163 0.04 17.40 -3.33
CA TYR A 163 -1.28 18.01 -3.25
C TYR A 163 -2.19 17.57 -4.40
N SER A 164 -3.44 17.30 -4.05
CA SER A 164 -4.55 17.11 -4.98
C SER A 164 -5.34 18.41 -5.06
N LEU A 165 -5.79 18.73 -6.27
CA LEU A 165 -6.81 19.74 -6.51
C LEU A 165 -8.17 19.20 -6.06
N VAL A 166 -8.97 20.03 -5.41
CA VAL A 166 -10.31 19.68 -4.96
C VAL A 166 -11.27 20.78 -5.40
N PHE A 167 -12.33 20.37 -6.08
CA PHE A 167 -13.46 21.22 -6.41
C PHE A 167 -14.59 20.91 -5.44
N ARG A 168 -15.03 21.91 -4.66
CA ARG A 168 -16.17 21.79 -3.76
C ARG A 168 -17.10 22.98 -3.96
N GLU A 169 -18.28 22.72 -4.49
CA GLU A 169 -19.33 23.73 -4.74
C GLU A 169 -18.80 24.94 -5.54
N ASN A 170 -18.44 26.02 -4.85
CA ASN A 170 -17.96 27.28 -5.41
C ASN A 170 -16.49 27.58 -5.07
N GLN A 171 -15.76 26.59 -4.56
CA GLN A 171 -14.39 26.77 -4.13
C GLN A 171 -13.47 25.73 -4.79
N VAL A 172 -12.24 26.17 -5.03
CA VAL A 172 -11.14 25.32 -5.45
C VAL A 172 -9.98 25.48 -4.49
N PHE A 173 -9.47 24.36 -4.00
CA PHE A 173 -8.37 24.34 -3.05
C PHE A 173 -7.47 23.13 -3.29
N LEU A 174 -6.31 23.15 -2.66
CA LEU A 174 -5.37 22.05 -2.63
C LEU A 174 -5.52 21.29 -1.31
N GLN A 175 -5.41 19.97 -1.35
CA GLN A 175 -5.41 19.11 -0.18
C GLN A 175 -4.23 18.13 -0.24
N PRO A 176 -3.55 17.80 0.87
CA PRO A 176 -2.56 16.75 0.92
C PRO A 176 -3.07 15.41 0.38
N ILE A 177 -2.23 14.72 -0.37
CA ILE A 177 -2.52 13.37 -0.87
C ILE A 177 -2.26 12.39 0.29
N SER A 178 -3.32 12.03 0.99
CA SER A 178 -3.29 11.08 2.10
C SER A 178 -3.27 9.63 1.57
N GLY A 179 -2.18 8.90 1.80
CA GLY A 179 -1.98 7.56 1.21
C GLY A 179 -2.62 6.39 1.93
N THR A 180 -3.26 6.62 3.08
CA THR A 180 -4.04 5.60 3.81
C THR A 180 -5.20 5.03 2.99
N ASN A 181 -5.78 5.82 2.08
CA ASN A 181 -6.87 5.40 1.18
C ASN A 181 -6.39 4.96 -0.22
N LEU A 182 -5.13 5.21 -0.58
CA LEU A 182 -4.61 5.03 -1.94
C LEU A 182 -4.34 3.56 -2.30
N LEU A 183 -4.03 2.70 -1.30
CA LEU A 183 -3.85 1.25 -1.52
C LEU A 183 -5.19 0.50 -1.57
N ALA A 184 -6.21 0.99 -0.86
CA ALA A 184 -7.52 0.34 -0.75
C ALA A 184 -8.51 0.73 -1.86
N GLN A 185 -8.29 1.85 -2.54
CA GLN A 185 -9.16 2.33 -3.61
C GLN A 185 -8.34 2.56 -4.88
N GLU A 186 -8.50 1.67 -5.87
CA GLU A 186 -7.97 1.78 -7.24
C GLU A 186 -8.33 3.12 -7.93
N ALA A 187 -9.27 3.88 -7.36
CA ALA A 187 -9.92 5.05 -7.94
C ALA A 187 -9.77 6.33 -7.12
N THR A 188 -8.71 6.50 -6.33
CA THR A 188 -8.50 7.77 -5.62
C THR A 188 -8.24 8.90 -6.62
N LYS A 189 -9.31 9.68 -6.81
CA LYS A 189 -9.47 10.91 -7.58
C LYS A 189 -8.51 11.97 -7.06
N THR A 190 -7.25 11.89 -7.46
CA THR A 190 -6.23 12.86 -7.05
C THR A 190 -5.82 13.72 -8.25
N PRO A 191 -6.70 14.59 -8.77
CA PRO A 191 -6.31 15.46 -9.86
C PRO A 191 -5.19 16.38 -9.37
N ILE A 192 -4.15 16.55 -10.17
CA ILE A 192 -3.05 17.46 -9.82
C ILE A 192 -3.35 18.89 -10.26
N PHE A 193 -2.63 19.85 -9.70
CA PHE A 193 -2.57 21.21 -10.22
C PHE A 193 -1.13 21.60 -10.56
N SER A 194 -0.96 22.29 -11.68
CA SER A 194 0.34 22.76 -12.15
C SER A 194 0.21 24.13 -12.81
N VAL A 195 1.24 24.96 -12.67
CA VAL A 195 1.29 26.29 -13.26
C VAL A 195 2.55 26.40 -14.11
N TYR A 196 2.39 26.88 -15.33
CA TYR A 196 3.46 27.12 -16.30
C TYR A 196 3.37 28.56 -16.80
N GLY A 197 4.51 29.11 -17.23
CA GLY A 197 4.58 30.42 -17.85
C GLY A 197 5.29 30.39 -19.20
N ILE A 198 4.86 31.28 -20.08
CA ILE A 198 5.51 31.64 -21.32
C ILE A 198 5.97 33.09 -21.16
N GLU A 199 7.28 33.31 -21.11
CA GLU A 199 7.90 34.63 -21.02
C GLU A 199 8.37 35.06 -22.41
N HIS A 200 7.94 36.23 -22.87
CA HIS A 200 8.45 36.86 -24.09
C HIS A 200 9.02 38.26 -23.78
N PRO A 201 10.34 38.37 -23.51
CA PRO A 201 10.97 39.58 -22.94
C PRO A 201 10.82 40.84 -23.81
N GLU A 202 10.65 40.67 -25.12
CA GLU A 202 10.55 41.79 -26.07
C GLU A 202 9.23 42.57 -25.95
N LEU A 203 8.28 42.09 -25.13
CA LEU A 203 7.01 42.80 -25.00
C LEU A 203 7.11 44.12 -24.24
N GLU A 204 8.01 44.26 -23.26
CA GLU A 204 8.12 45.48 -22.46
C GLU A 204 8.45 46.70 -23.33
N GLU A 205 9.35 46.54 -24.31
CA GLU A 205 9.67 47.58 -25.29
C GLU A 205 8.51 47.79 -26.29
N SER A 206 7.80 46.71 -26.61
CA SER A 206 6.68 46.71 -27.55
C SER A 206 5.41 47.37 -26.96
N HIS A 207 5.17 47.28 -25.66
CA HIS A 207 4.06 47.94 -24.96
C HIS A 207 4.23 49.46 -24.93
N LYS A 208 5.47 49.95 -24.83
CA LYS A 208 5.78 51.38 -25.07
C LYS A 208 5.49 51.82 -26.51
N ALA A 209 5.46 50.89 -27.46
CA ALA A 209 5.18 51.12 -28.88
C ALA A 209 3.78 50.65 -29.35
N GLY A 210 2.89 50.21 -28.44
CA GLY A 210 1.55 49.71 -28.78
C GLY A 210 1.55 48.40 -29.59
N LYS A 211 2.66 47.66 -29.64
CA LYS A 211 2.77 46.38 -30.33
C LYS A 211 2.25 45.25 -29.43
N THR A 212 1.48 44.33 -30.01
CA THR A 212 0.99 43.11 -29.34
C THR A 212 1.95 41.95 -29.57
N TRP A 213 1.80 40.86 -28.80
CA TRP A 213 2.47 39.56 -29.07
C TRP A 213 2.55 39.26 -30.57
N PRO A 214 3.70 38.80 -31.09
CA PRO A 214 3.79 38.38 -32.49
C PRO A 214 2.73 37.31 -32.75
N LYS A 215 1.79 37.61 -33.65
CA LYS A 215 0.63 36.74 -33.91
C LYS A 215 1.07 35.32 -34.27
N ASP A 216 2.17 35.18 -35.01
CA ASP A 216 2.69 33.89 -35.44
C ASP A 216 3.27 33.09 -34.26
N LEU A 217 3.98 33.74 -33.33
CA LEU A 217 4.47 33.12 -32.09
C LEU A 217 3.30 32.69 -31.19
N GLN A 218 2.30 33.56 -31.02
CA GLN A 218 1.11 33.24 -30.22
C GLN A 218 0.37 32.03 -30.80
N GLN A 219 0.20 32.00 -32.12
CA GLN A 219 -0.47 30.90 -32.81
C GLN A 219 0.33 29.61 -32.72
N LEU A 220 1.65 29.70 -32.78
CA LEU A 220 2.53 28.54 -32.65
C LEU A 220 2.46 27.92 -31.25
N LEU A 221 2.61 28.75 -30.22
CA LEU A 221 2.66 28.30 -28.83
C LEU A 221 1.29 27.96 -28.27
N MET A 222 0.29 28.78 -28.59
CA MET A 222 -1.04 28.72 -27.97
C MET A 222 -2.13 28.28 -28.95
N GLY A 223 -1.88 28.21 -30.26
CA GLY A 223 -2.86 27.78 -31.26
C GLY A 223 -3.84 28.89 -31.66
N LYS A 224 -4.45 28.75 -32.85
CA LYS A 224 -5.63 29.55 -33.26
C LYS A 224 -6.90 28.90 -32.74
N LYS A 225 -7.91 29.73 -32.49
CA LYS A 225 -9.27 29.28 -32.17
C LYS A 225 -9.90 28.42 -33.27
N ASP A 226 -9.50 28.66 -34.53
CA ASP A 226 -10.10 28.02 -35.72
C ASP A 226 -9.10 27.18 -36.54
N SER A 227 -7.90 26.88 -36.01
CA SER A 227 -6.91 26.04 -36.72
C SER A 227 -7.05 24.57 -36.32
N LYS A 228 -6.91 23.70 -37.31
CA LYS A 228 -6.79 22.24 -37.11
C LYS A 228 -5.44 21.83 -36.52
N GLU A 229 -4.47 22.73 -36.50
CA GLU A 229 -3.14 22.48 -35.95
C GLU A 229 -3.12 22.73 -34.44
N SER A 230 -2.72 21.70 -33.69
CA SER A 230 -2.58 21.79 -32.23
C SER A 230 -1.39 22.67 -31.88
N ALA A 231 -1.61 23.64 -30.98
CA ALA A 231 -0.57 24.42 -30.34
C ALA A 231 0.57 23.54 -29.80
N ILE A 232 1.82 24.00 -29.84
CA ILE A 232 2.97 23.26 -29.30
C ILE A 232 2.82 22.98 -27.80
N THR A 233 2.24 23.91 -27.06
CA THR A 233 2.03 23.75 -25.61
C THR A 233 1.09 22.60 -25.28
N THR A 234 0.07 22.34 -26.09
CA THR A 234 -0.92 21.28 -25.82
C THR A 234 -0.30 19.90 -25.59
N PRO A 235 0.42 19.29 -26.56
CA PRO A 235 0.98 17.96 -26.39
C PRO A 235 2.07 17.91 -25.30
N ILE A 236 2.72 19.03 -25.02
CA ILE A 236 3.72 19.12 -23.94
C ILE A 236 3.01 19.13 -22.58
N VAL A 237 2.04 20.02 -22.40
CA VAL A 237 1.27 20.19 -21.16
C VAL A 237 0.49 18.92 -20.82
N SER A 238 -0.13 18.25 -21.79
CA SER A 238 -0.85 16.99 -21.53
C SER A 238 0.07 15.93 -20.94
N ARG A 239 1.27 15.75 -21.51
CA ARG A 239 2.26 14.76 -21.04
C ARG A 239 2.89 15.19 -19.71
N LEU A 240 3.06 16.49 -19.45
CA LEU A 240 3.52 17.01 -18.16
C LEU A 240 2.49 16.79 -17.05
N ILE A 241 1.20 17.04 -17.31
CA ILE A 241 0.12 16.76 -16.36
C ILE A 241 0.09 15.26 -16.05
N LEU A 242 0.07 14.41 -17.08
CA LEU A 242 0.00 12.97 -16.91
C LEU A 242 1.23 12.43 -16.15
N ARG A 243 2.43 12.92 -16.47
CA ARG A 243 3.65 12.60 -15.75
C ARG A 243 3.49 12.91 -14.28
N GLN A 244 3.15 14.16 -13.97
CA GLN A 244 3.02 14.62 -12.60
C GLN A 244 1.94 13.83 -11.86
N TRP A 245 0.78 13.56 -12.48
CA TRP A 245 -0.28 12.77 -11.88
C TRP A 245 0.17 11.34 -11.54
N GLN A 246 0.79 10.66 -12.51
CA GLN A 246 1.23 9.27 -12.35
C GLN A 246 2.33 9.17 -11.29
N PHE A 247 3.32 10.08 -11.33
CA PHE A 247 4.43 10.11 -10.40
C PHE A 247 3.97 10.44 -8.98
N THR A 248 3.29 11.58 -8.79
CA THR A 248 2.87 12.13 -7.48
C THR A 248 2.15 11.09 -6.64
N ARG A 249 1.12 10.44 -7.20
CA ARG A 249 0.33 9.46 -6.47
C ARG A 249 1.17 8.28 -6.01
N ILE A 250 1.97 7.71 -6.91
CA ILE A 250 2.71 6.48 -6.63
C ILE A 250 3.89 6.76 -5.69
N ASP A 251 4.56 7.90 -5.85
CA ASP A 251 5.62 8.35 -4.96
C ASP A 251 5.11 8.61 -3.53
N CYS A 252 3.94 9.24 -3.38
CA CYS A 252 3.31 9.45 -2.06
C CYS A 252 3.02 8.11 -1.36
N VAL A 253 2.38 7.17 -2.06
CA VAL A 253 2.06 5.84 -1.50
C VAL A 253 3.32 5.07 -1.13
N ALA A 254 4.31 5.08 -2.03
CA ALA A 254 5.57 4.39 -1.79
C ALA A 254 6.32 4.99 -0.61
N SER A 255 6.46 6.31 -0.55
CA SER A 255 7.12 6.99 0.57
C SER A 255 6.43 6.69 1.90
N GLN A 256 5.10 6.69 1.93
CA GLN A 256 4.35 6.35 3.14
C GLN A 256 4.56 4.88 3.54
N LEU A 257 4.42 3.92 2.62
CA LEU A 257 4.64 2.51 2.94
C LEU A 257 6.07 2.28 3.41
N ARG A 258 7.06 2.90 2.75
CA ARG A 258 8.47 2.84 3.16
C ARG A 258 8.71 3.42 4.55
N SER A 259 7.97 4.44 4.97
CA SER A 259 8.07 4.94 6.34
C SER A 259 7.46 3.99 7.38
N GLN A 260 6.43 3.22 7.00
CA GLN A 260 5.72 2.30 7.89
C GLN A 260 6.38 0.92 8.00
N LEU A 261 7.13 0.49 6.98
CA LEU A 261 7.80 -0.81 6.98
C LEU A 261 8.85 -0.94 8.09
N PRO A 262 9.74 0.07 8.33
CA PRO A 262 10.69 0.05 9.43
C PRO A 262 10.03 -0.08 10.80
N ASP A 263 8.93 0.63 11.08
CA ASP A 263 8.25 0.63 12.40
C ASP A 263 7.82 -0.76 12.89
N ASN A 264 7.84 -1.76 12.01
CA ASN A 264 7.64 -3.17 12.33
C ASN A 264 8.94 -3.90 12.75
N VAL A 265 9.96 -3.15 13.18
CA VAL A 265 11.22 -3.63 13.79
C VAL A 265 10.98 -4.78 14.77
N ARG A 266 9.86 -4.73 15.50
CA ARG A 266 9.47 -5.75 16.48
C ARG A 266 9.48 -7.17 15.92
N TYR A 267 9.13 -7.38 14.65
CA TYR A 267 9.11 -8.72 14.04
C TYR A 267 10.50 -9.17 13.56
N ARG A 268 11.33 -8.23 13.10
CA ARG A 268 12.70 -8.48 12.63
C ARG A 268 13.68 -8.83 13.76
N GLN A 269 13.43 -8.28 14.94
CA GLN A 269 14.34 -8.42 16.09
C GLN A 269 14.01 -9.62 16.99
N LEU A 270 12.93 -10.37 16.73
CA LEU A 270 12.61 -11.54 17.55
C LEU A 270 13.69 -12.60 17.36
N SER A 271 14.39 -12.90 18.46
CA SER A 271 15.34 -13.99 18.49
C SER A 271 14.59 -15.33 18.36
N GLN A 272 15.33 -16.39 18.06
CA GLN A 272 14.74 -17.73 18.05
C GLN A 272 14.18 -18.12 19.43
N GLN A 273 14.76 -17.58 20.51
CA GLN A 273 14.29 -17.82 21.87
C GLN A 273 12.94 -17.12 22.13
N ASP A 274 12.79 -15.88 21.67
CA ASP A 274 11.52 -15.15 21.80
C ASP A 274 10.39 -15.85 21.02
N LEU A 275 10.72 -16.40 19.86
CA LEU A 275 9.77 -17.20 19.08
C LEU A 275 9.40 -18.50 19.80
N VAL A 276 10.32 -19.14 20.52
CA VAL A 276 10.07 -20.36 21.32
C VAL A 276 9.16 -20.08 22.52
N CYS A 277 9.17 -18.86 23.08
CA CYS A 277 8.36 -18.51 24.24
C CYS A 277 6.90 -18.14 23.92
N LYS A 278 6.57 -17.82 22.67
CA LYS A 278 5.18 -17.49 22.27
C LYS A 278 4.31 -18.73 22.18
N SER A 279 3.02 -18.60 22.50
CA SER A 279 2.03 -19.66 22.24
C SER A 279 1.78 -19.85 20.75
N ASP A 280 1.27 -21.03 20.34
CA ASP A 280 0.98 -21.31 18.94
C ASP A 280 -0.10 -20.37 18.37
N GLY A 281 -1.15 -20.06 19.16
CA GLY A 281 -2.19 -19.11 18.74
C GLY A 281 -1.71 -17.67 18.58
N GLU A 282 -0.76 -17.22 19.42
CA GLU A 282 -0.11 -15.91 19.23
C GLU A 282 0.79 -15.90 18.00
N LEU A 283 1.51 -16.99 17.75
CA LEU A 283 2.40 -17.12 16.59
C LEU A 283 1.59 -17.15 15.28
N GLU A 284 0.47 -17.88 15.25
CA GLU A 284 -0.47 -17.91 14.11
C GLU A 284 -1.05 -16.53 13.83
N LYS A 285 -1.56 -15.85 14.86
CA LYS A 285 -2.12 -14.50 14.72
C LYS A 285 -1.07 -13.48 14.24
N ASP A 286 0.16 -13.57 14.75
CA ASP A 286 1.24 -12.71 14.29
C ASP A 286 1.67 -13.05 12.84
N LEU A 287 1.63 -14.33 12.46
CA LEU A 287 1.92 -14.78 11.09
C LEU A 287 0.86 -14.24 10.11
N GLU A 288 -0.42 -14.35 10.45
CA GLU A 288 -1.53 -13.74 9.70
C GLU A 288 -1.34 -12.22 9.57
N GLY A 289 -0.90 -11.55 10.64
CA GLY A 289 -0.58 -10.12 10.61
C GLY A 289 0.52 -9.72 9.62
N ILE A 290 1.56 -10.56 9.46
CA ILE A 290 2.66 -10.36 8.50
C ILE A 290 2.18 -10.65 7.06
N ILE A 291 1.40 -11.71 6.86
CA ILE A 291 0.88 -12.13 5.56
C ILE A 291 -0.15 -11.13 5.03
N ASP A 292 -1.22 -10.88 5.80
CA ASP A 292 -2.43 -10.23 5.29
C ASP A 292 -2.26 -8.73 5.11
N LYS A 293 -1.51 -8.08 6.01
CA LYS A 293 -1.42 -6.62 5.99
C LYS A 293 -0.21 -6.12 5.22
N GLN A 294 0.97 -6.67 5.43
CA GLN A 294 2.21 -6.08 4.92
C GLN A 294 2.61 -6.67 3.57
N THR A 295 2.65 -8.00 3.46
CA THR A 295 3.08 -8.68 2.24
C THR A 295 2.15 -8.35 1.08
N VAL A 296 0.83 -8.38 1.31
CA VAL A 296 -0.17 -8.01 0.30
C VAL A 296 -0.04 -6.54 -0.14
N GLN A 297 0.13 -5.61 0.80
CA GLN A 297 0.29 -4.18 0.48
C GLN A 297 1.55 -3.92 -0.33
N VAL A 298 2.68 -4.55 0.03
CA VAL A 298 3.94 -4.43 -0.70
C VAL A 298 3.82 -5.00 -2.11
N LYS A 299 3.27 -6.22 -2.27
CA LYS A 299 3.06 -6.85 -3.59
C LYS A 299 2.14 -6.02 -4.49
N HIS A 300 1.02 -5.54 -3.94
CA HIS A 300 0.09 -4.69 -4.66
C HIS A 300 0.77 -3.38 -5.12
N LEU A 301 1.53 -2.73 -4.25
CA LEU A 301 2.25 -1.51 -4.60
C LEU A 301 3.36 -1.77 -5.63
N GLN A 302 4.09 -2.88 -5.55
CA GLN A 302 5.10 -3.25 -6.55
C GLN A 302 4.51 -3.38 -7.95
N ALA A 303 3.36 -4.07 -8.09
CA ALA A 303 2.67 -4.17 -9.37
C ALA A 303 2.28 -2.78 -9.92
N ARG A 304 1.84 -1.88 -9.04
CA ARG A 304 1.49 -0.50 -9.40
C ARG A 304 2.70 0.36 -9.76
N LEU A 305 3.82 0.21 -9.04
CA LEU A 305 5.09 0.85 -9.38
C LEU A 305 5.55 0.43 -10.77
N HIS A 306 5.51 -0.87 -11.07
CA HIS A 306 5.87 -1.38 -12.39
C HIS A 306 4.98 -0.79 -13.50
N LYS A 307 3.65 -0.78 -13.31
CA LYS A 307 2.71 -0.13 -14.23
C LYS A 307 3.02 1.36 -14.39
N ALA A 308 3.29 2.06 -13.30
CA ALA A 308 3.58 3.48 -13.30
C ALA A 308 4.87 3.83 -14.04
N ILE A 309 5.95 3.10 -13.79
CA ILE A 309 7.23 3.25 -14.48
C ILE A 309 7.01 3.04 -15.98
N ARG A 310 6.35 1.94 -16.37
CA ARG A 310 6.03 1.65 -17.77
C ARG A 310 5.23 2.76 -18.43
N THR A 311 4.20 3.28 -17.75
CA THR A 311 3.42 4.42 -18.23
C THR A 311 4.29 5.66 -18.43
N LEU A 312 5.16 6.00 -17.47
CA LEU A 312 6.07 7.15 -17.61
C LEU A 312 7.06 6.96 -18.75
N GLU A 313 7.60 5.76 -18.96
CA GLU A 313 8.49 5.44 -20.09
C GLU A 313 7.80 5.62 -21.44
N ILE A 314 6.58 5.09 -21.59
CA ILE A 314 5.77 5.23 -22.81
C ILE A 314 5.52 6.72 -23.08
N ASN A 315 5.14 7.47 -22.06
CA ASN A 315 4.88 8.90 -22.18
C ASN A 315 6.13 9.70 -22.55
N ARG A 316 7.28 9.38 -21.96
CA ARG A 316 8.57 9.98 -22.32
C ARG A 316 8.90 9.72 -23.79
N ASN A 317 8.75 8.47 -24.24
CA ASN A 317 9.04 8.10 -25.63
C ASN A 317 8.08 8.79 -26.62
N ASN A 318 6.79 8.88 -26.28
CA ASN A 318 5.79 9.58 -27.08
C ASN A 318 6.07 11.09 -27.13
N LEU A 319 6.45 11.69 -26.00
CA LEU A 319 6.87 13.09 -25.93
C LEU A 319 8.08 13.34 -26.82
N ASN A 320 9.13 12.51 -26.74
CA ASN A 320 10.32 12.66 -27.56
C ASN A 320 10.02 12.60 -29.07
N LYS A 321 9.24 11.59 -29.51
CA LYS A 321 8.79 11.51 -30.92
C LYS A 321 8.02 12.76 -31.36
N LYS A 322 7.18 13.30 -30.48
CA LYS A 322 6.40 14.51 -30.76
C LYS A 322 7.29 15.75 -30.81
N LEU A 323 8.26 15.87 -29.90
CA LEU A 323 9.23 16.95 -29.86
C LEU A 323 10.14 16.93 -31.09
N GLU A 324 10.58 15.77 -31.56
CA GLU A 324 11.33 15.61 -32.82
C GLU A 324 10.52 16.14 -34.01
N LYS A 325 9.23 15.76 -34.09
CA LYS A 325 8.33 16.26 -35.13
C LYS A 325 8.16 17.79 -35.04
N ILE A 326 7.91 18.32 -33.85
CA ILE A 326 7.80 19.76 -33.60
C ILE A 326 9.08 20.47 -34.05
N GLN A 327 10.26 19.96 -33.68
CA GLN A 327 11.54 20.53 -34.05
C GLN A 327 11.75 20.54 -35.57
N GLN A 328 11.36 19.47 -36.28
CA GLN A 328 11.43 19.43 -37.74
C GLN A 328 10.48 20.44 -38.39
N ASP A 329 9.26 20.56 -37.88
CA ASP A 329 8.26 21.49 -38.41
C ASP A 329 8.65 22.96 -38.15
N LEU A 330 9.22 23.25 -36.99
CA LEU A 330 9.76 24.57 -36.64
C LEU A 330 10.98 24.95 -37.47
N LYS A 331 11.90 24.01 -37.74
CA LYS A 331 13.05 24.24 -38.62
C LYS A 331 12.62 24.66 -40.02
N LYS A 332 11.54 24.09 -40.57
CA LYS A 332 10.99 24.50 -41.88
C LYS A 332 10.47 25.93 -41.90
N GLN A 333 10.10 26.46 -40.73
CA GLN A 333 9.56 27.81 -40.54
C GLN A 333 10.64 28.80 -40.08
N ASN A 334 11.93 28.41 -40.07
CA ASN A 334 13.05 29.21 -39.53
C ASN A 334 12.92 29.57 -38.05
N TRP A 335 12.26 28.70 -37.27
CA TRP A 335 12.24 28.81 -35.81
C TRP A 335 13.28 27.87 -35.21
N GLN A 336 14.10 28.41 -34.32
CA GLN A 336 15.00 27.65 -33.48
C GLN A 336 14.27 27.20 -32.22
N PHE A 337 14.10 25.89 -32.09
CA PHE A 337 13.53 25.24 -30.92
C PHE A 337 14.63 24.56 -30.11
N THR A 338 14.86 25.05 -28.90
CA THR A 338 15.93 24.57 -28.03
C THR A 338 15.32 23.85 -26.83
N LEU A 339 15.59 22.55 -26.76
CA LEU A 339 15.19 21.65 -25.69
C LEU A 339 16.33 21.33 -24.72
N GLU A 340 17.55 21.71 -25.13
CA GLU A 340 18.79 21.32 -24.46
C GLU A 340 19.37 22.50 -23.69
N PHE A 341 19.51 22.32 -22.39
CA PHE A 341 20.22 23.24 -21.52
C PHE A 341 21.44 22.52 -20.99
N THR A 342 22.64 23.10 -21.17
CA THR A 342 23.92 22.48 -20.74
C THR A 342 24.15 21.06 -21.31
N GLY A 343 23.68 20.80 -22.54
CA GLY A 343 23.84 19.50 -23.21
C GLY A 343 22.84 18.42 -22.78
N LYS A 344 21.74 18.82 -22.13
CA LYS A 344 20.74 17.90 -21.56
C LYS A 344 19.33 18.29 -21.98
N GLN A 345 18.55 17.31 -22.47
CA GLN A 345 17.15 17.51 -22.85
C GLN A 345 16.26 17.58 -21.60
N VAL A 346 15.94 18.80 -21.14
CA VAL A 346 15.32 19.01 -19.81
C VAL A 346 13.97 18.30 -19.68
N LEU A 347 13.11 18.36 -20.70
CA LEU A 347 11.83 17.66 -20.68
C LEU A 347 11.98 16.15 -20.52
N ALA A 348 12.94 15.51 -21.21
CA ALA A 348 13.19 14.08 -21.09
C ALA A 348 13.83 13.71 -19.74
N GLU A 349 14.76 14.54 -19.24
CA GLU A 349 15.42 14.33 -17.95
C GLU A 349 14.44 14.37 -16.78
N ILE A 350 13.44 15.24 -16.86
CA ILE A 350 12.39 15.37 -15.86
C ILE A 350 11.61 14.06 -15.70
N PHE A 351 11.28 13.36 -16.80
CA PHE A 351 10.69 12.01 -16.73
C PHE A 351 11.69 10.98 -16.20
N GLN A 352 12.95 11.05 -16.63
CA GLN A 352 13.97 10.10 -16.21
C GLN A 352 14.24 10.15 -14.71
N ARG A 353 14.26 11.36 -14.12
CA ARG A 353 14.43 11.52 -12.67
C ARG A 353 13.29 10.86 -11.90
N ASP A 354 12.06 11.08 -12.35
CA ASP A 354 10.88 10.50 -11.72
C ASP A 354 10.86 8.97 -11.85
N ILE A 355 11.19 8.44 -13.05
CA ILE A 355 11.34 6.99 -13.27
C ILE A 355 12.36 6.40 -12.30
N ARG A 356 13.57 6.98 -12.21
CA ARG A 356 14.60 6.54 -11.27
C ARG A 356 14.14 6.57 -9.82
N THR A 357 13.34 7.56 -9.45
CA THR A 357 12.79 7.67 -8.09
C THR A 357 11.82 6.52 -7.81
N LEU A 358 10.95 6.19 -8.77
CA LEU A 358 10.05 5.03 -8.64
C LEU A 358 10.79 3.69 -8.68
N GLU A 359 11.84 3.55 -9.50
CA GLU A 359 12.72 2.38 -9.51
C GLU A 359 13.40 2.19 -8.15
N ASN A 360 13.87 3.27 -7.51
CA ASN A 360 14.43 3.21 -6.16
C ASN A 360 13.41 2.73 -5.13
N HIS A 361 12.16 3.17 -5.22
CA HIS A 361 11.07 2.63 -4.38
C HIS A 361 10.85 1.15 -4.66
N GLN A 362 10.82 0.74 -5.93
CA GLN A 362 10.64 -0.65 -6.32
C GLN A 362 11.76 -1.53 -5.77
N HIS A 363 13.03 -1.13 -5.92
CA HIS A 363 14.17 -1.87 -5.39
C HIS A 363 14.10 -2.05 -3.87
N TYR A 364 13.79 -0.97 -3.15
CA TYR A 364 13.62 -1.04 -1.70
C TYR A 364 12.51 -2.00 -1.31
N LEU A 365 11.32 -1.86 -1.90
CA LEU A 365 10.18 -2.74 -1.58
C LEU A 365 10.44 -4.20 -1.94
N THR A 366 11.22 -4.48 -2.98
CA THR A 366 11.65 -5.86 -3.32
C THR A 366 12.55 -6.45 -2.23
N ALA A 367 13.53 -5.69 -1.74
CA ALA A 367 14.37 -6.15 -0.63
C ALA A 367 13.53 -6.40 0.63
N GLU A 368 12.66 -5.46 0.98
CA GLU A 368 11.77 -5.56 2.14
C GLU A 368 10.79 -6.73 2.03
N LEU A 369 10.27 -7.01 0.82
CA LEU A 369 9.40 -8.16 0.59
C LEU A 369 10.13 -9.49 0.81
N LEU A 370 11.37 -9.60 0.32
CA LEU A 370 12.19 -10.80 0.52
C LEU A 370 12.46 -11.04 2.01
N ASP A 371 12.75 -9.98 2.77
CA ASP A 371 12.92 -10.07 4.22
C ASP A 371 11.63 -10.53 4.92
N LEU A 372 10.47 -9.99 4.53
CA LEU A 372 9.17 -10.39 5.07
C LEU A 372 8.83 -11.85 4.71
N GLU A 373 9.10 -12.29 3.48
CA GLU A 373 8.90 -13.68 3.05
C GLU A 373 9.83 -14.65 3.79
N ALA A 374 11.08 -14.28 4.03
CA ALA A 374 12.03 -15.05 4.82
C ALA A 374 11.59 -15.17 6.29
N LEU A 375 11.11 -14.06 6.89
CA LEU A 375 10.54 -14.08 8.24
C LEU A 375 9.32 -14.99 8.31
N HIS A 376 8.40 -14.84 7.36
CA HIS A 376 7.21 -15.68 7.26
C HIS A 376 7.58 -17.17 7.18
N GLN A 377 8.50 -17.55 6.28
CA GLN A 377 8.96 -18.94 6.15
C GLN A 377 9.57 -19.48 7.45
N ARG A 378 10.45 -18.69 8.09
CA ARG A 378 11.08 -19.07 9.35
C ARG A 378 10.06 -19.34 10.45
N TRP A 379 9.05 -18.49 10.56
CA TRP A 379 8.03 -18.58 11.60
C TRP A 379 7.06 -19.73 11.33
N HIS A 380 6.68 -19.92 10.05
CA HIS A 380 5.88 -21.05 9.62
C HIS A 380 6.56 -22.39 9.93
N LEU A 381 7.84 -22.54 9.58
CA LEU A 381 8.61 -23.74 9.90
C LEU A 381 8.70 -23.99 11.41
N GLN A 382 8.82 -22.94 12.23
CA GLN A 382 8.82 -23.06 13.68
C GLN A 382 7.46 -23.57 14.21
N LEU A 383 6.35 -23.05 13.68
CA LEU A 383 5.00 -23.51 14.03
C LEU A 383 4.77 -24.96 13.61
N GLU A 384 5.14 -25.33 12.37
CA GLU A 384 5.05 -26.70 11.88
C GLU A 384 5.89 -27.66 12.71
N GLY A 385 7.13 -27.27 13.05
CA GLY A 385 8.00 -28.07 13.92
C GLY A 385 7.37 -28.32 15.29
N ARG A 386 6.68 -27.33 15.87
CA ARG A 386 5.95 -27.51 17.14
C ARG A 386 4.74 -28.41 17.01
N ARG A 387 3.95 -28.24 15.95
CA ARG A 387 2.79 -29.10 15.67
C ARG A 387 3.20 -30.55 15.47
N LEU A 388 4.29 -30.80 14.74
CA LEU A 388 4.88 -32.13 14.58
C LEU A 388 5.38 -32.70 15.91
N ALA A 389 6.08 -31.90 16.72
CA ALA A 389 6.54 -32.35 18.04
C ALA A 389 5.37 -32.68 18.98
N HIS A 390 4.29 -31.90 18.96
CA HIS A 390 3.05 -32.20 19.70
C HIS A 390 2.39 -33.46 19.17
N GLY A 391 2.29 -33.63 17.85
CA GLY A 391 1.77 -34.85 17.23
C GLY A 391 2.53 -36.09 17.67
N ASN A 392 3.85 -36.07 17.61
CA ASN A 392 4.71 -37.18 18.03
C ASN A 392 4.57 -37.47 19.54
N ARG A 393 4.43 -36.44 20.39
CA ARG A 393 4.19 -36.62 21.83
C ARG A 393 2.83 -37.26 22.10
N MET A 394 1.79 -36.84 21.39
CA MET A 394 0.45 -37.42 21.51
C MET A 394 0.40 -38.86 20.99
N GLU A 395 1.10 -39.14 19.89
CA GLU A 395 1.27 -40.50 19.38
C GLU A 395 2.00 -41.38 20.41
N THR A 396 3.11 -40.90 20.99
CA THR A 396 3.84 -41.63 22.03
C THR A 396 2.95 -41.87 23.25
N LEU A 397 2.19 -40.86 23.68
CA LEU A 397 1.25 -40.98 24.79
C LEU A 397 0.12 -41.98 24.48
N ALA A 398 -0.41 -41.99 23.25
CA ALA A 398 -1.39 -42.98 22.80
C ALA A 398 -0.82 -44.40 22.84
N HIS A 399 0.42 -44.60 22.36
CA HIS A 399 1.11 -45.90 22.46
C HIS A 399 1.31 -46.34 23.91
N ILE A 400 1.70 -45.43 24.81
CA ILE A 400 1.83 -45.71 26.25
C ILE A 400 0.47 -46.12 26.83
N LEU A 401 -0.61 -45.42 26.49
CA LEU A 401 -1.96 -45.75 26.96
C LEU A 401 -2.42 -47.12 26.44
N ILE A 402 -2.20 -47.44 25.17
CA ILE A 402 -2.51 -48.76 24.58
C ILE A 402 -1.75 -49.86 25.33
N LEU A 403 -0.45 -49.65 25.59
CA LEU A 403 0.37 -50.60 26.35
C LEU A 403 -0.18 -50.82 27.77
N LEU A 404 -0.56 -49.75 28.47
CA LEU A 404 -1.14 -49.84 29.81
C LEU A 404 -2.47 -50.60 29.81
N VAL A 405 -3.33 -50.39 28.83
CA VAL A 405 -4.59 -51.14 28.66
C VAL A 405 -4.31 -52.63 28.42
N ALA A 406 -3.40 -52.96 27.50
CA ALA A 406 -3.02 -54.34 27.20
C ALA A 406 -2.45 -55.08 28.42
N LEU A 407 -1.59 -54.42 29.21
CA LEU A 407 -1.06 -54.97 30.46
C LEU A 407 -2.17 -55.17 31.52
N GLY A 408 -3.14 -54.24 31.59
CA GLY A 408 -4.31 -54.36 32.45
C GLY A 408 -5.19 -55.55 32.10
N GLU A 409 -5.42 -55.81 30.80
CA GLU A 409 -6.18 -56.96 30.32
C GLU A 409 -5.46 -58.29 30.56
N MET A 410 -4.14 -58.37 30.31
CA MET A 410 -3.34 -59.57 30.63
C MET A 410 -3.33 -59.87 32.14
N GLY A 411 -3.32 -58.85 32.99
CA GLY A 411 -3.48 -59.00 34.44
C GLY A 411 -4.86 -59.50 34.87
N ASN A 412 -5.89 -59.33 34.03
CA ASN A 412 -7.24 -59.82 34.28
C ASN A 412 -7.43 -61.27 33.78
N ILE A 413 -6.78 -61.64 32.67
CA ILE A 413 -6.79 -63.00 32.10
C ILE A 413 -6.01 -63.99 32.99
N THR A 414 -5.01 -63.52 33.74
CA THR A 414 -4.26 -64.33 34.70
C THR A 414 -4.98 -64.56 36.04
N LYS A 415 -6.22 -64.09 36.20
CA LYS A 415 -7.08 -64.52 37.30
C LYS A 415 -7.64 -65.91 36.96
N PRO A 416 -7.38 -66.96 37.76
CA PRO A 416 -8.03 -68.24 37.54
C PRO A 416 -9.54 -68.05 37.64
N HIS A 417 -10.27 -68.51 36.63
CA HIS A 417 -11.72 -68.62 36.62
C HIS A 417 -12.18 -69.32 37.90
N SER A 418 -12.68 -68.53 38.84
CA SER A 418 -13.51 -69.02 39.93
C SER A 418 -14.86 -68.33 39.75
N ASN A 419 -15.84 -69.13 39.32
CA ASN A 419 -17.22 -68.70 39.19
C ASN A 419 -17.74 -68.33 40.58
N THR A 420 -17.82 -67.04 40.88
CA THR A 420 -18.78 -66.52 41.85
C THR A 420 -19.07 -65.05 41.57
N VAL A 421 -20.27 -64.85 41.02
CA VAL A 421 -21.22 -63.74 41.11
C VAL A 421 -20.71 -62.31 41.38
N ALA A 422 -21.17 -61.44 40.49
CA ALA A 422 -21.05 -60.00 40.41
C ALA A 422 -21.32 -59.22 41.71
N SER A 423 -20.58 -58.11 41.83
CA SER A 423 -20.95 -56.81 42.40
C SER A 423 -19.68 -56.21 43.00
N ASN A 424 -18.98 -55.35 42.25
CA ASN A 424 -17.99 -54.34 42.70
C ASN A 424 -17.00 -53.95 41.58
N ALA A 425 -17.04 -54.61 40.41
CA ALA A 425 -16.17 -54.26 39.29
C ALA A 425 -16.51 -52.91 38.63
N HIS A 426 -17.75 -52.42 38.80
CA HIS A 426 -18.21 -51.18 38.16
C HIS A 426 -17.75 -49.90 38.88
N GLU A 427 -17.35 -49.99 40.15
CA GLU A 427 -16.98 -48.83 40.98
C GLU A 427 -15.50 -48.47 40.84
N VAL A 428 -14.63 -49.47 40.66
CA VAL A 428 -13.18 -49.27 40.47
C VAL A 428 -12.86 -48.75 39.07
N VAL A 429 -13.60 -49.19 38.04
CA VAL A 429 -13.42 -48.73 36.66
C VAL A 429 -13.86 -47.26 36.51
N LYS A 430 -15.00 -46.87 37.11
CA LYS A 430 -15.44 -45.46 37.13
C LYS A 430 -14.49 -44.55 37.91
N SER A 431 -13.87 -45.05 38.98
CA SER A 431 -12.88 -44.28 39.76
C SER A 431 -11.56 -44.08 38.99
N CYS A 432 -11.13 -45.03 38.17
CA CYS A 432 -9.96 -44.88 37.31
C CYS A 432 -10.25 -44.00 36.09
N GLU A 433 -11.43 -44.10 35.48
CA GLU A 433 -11.86 -43.23 34.38
C GLU A 433 -11.93 -41.76 34.82
N GLY A 434 -12.52 -41.47 35.99
CA GLY A 434 -12.57 -40.10 36.52
C GLY A 434 -11.20 -39.52 36.87
N LEU A 435 -10.27 -40.35 37.35
CA LEU A 435 -8.88 -39.96 37.63
C LEU A 435 -8.07 -39.74 36.34
N LEU A 436 -8.26 -40.58 35.32
CA LEU A 436 -7.61 -40.45 34.01
C LEU A 436 -8.13 -39.23 33.25
N VAL A 437 -9.45 -39.03 33.21
CA VAL A 437 -10.09 -37.88 32.54
C VAL A 437 -9.72 -36.57 33.24
N GLY A 438 -9.73 -36.54 34.57
CA GLY A 438 -9.30 -35.35 35.34
C GLY A 438 -7.78 -35.09 35.29
N TRP A 439 -6.97 -36.11 35.01
CA TRP A 439 -5.52 -35.96 34.79
C TRP A 439 -5.20 -35.51 33.36
N LEU A 440 -5.93 -36.00 32.37
CA LEU A 440 -5.86 -35.57 30.96
C LEU A 440 -6.33 -34.12 30.79
N ASP A 441 -7.40 -33.69 31.46
CA ASP A 441 -7.85 -32.29 31.45
C ASP A 441 -6.82 -31.34 32.09
N LYS A 442 -6.08 -31.81 33.10
CA LYS A 442 -4.99 -31.05 33.73
C LYS A 442 -3.73 -30.98 32.86
N LEU A 443 -3.47 -31.99 32.03
CA LEU A 443 -2.36 -32.00 31.09
C LEU A 443 -2.57 -31.04 29.91
N ASN A 444 -3.81 -30.70 29.57
CA ASN A 444 -4.14 -29.81 28.46
C ASN A 444 -3.70 -28.33 28.67
N ASN A 445 -3.19 -27.97 29.86
CA ASN A 445 -2.64 -26.63 30.13
C ASN A 445 -1.12 -26.58 29.83
N LEU A 446 -0.79 -25.81 28.79
CA LEU A 446 0.35 -25.89 27.86
C LEU A 446 1.79 -25.67 28.38
N CYS A 447 2.08 -25.62 29.68
CA CYS A 447 3.48 -25.57 30.17
C CYS A 447 3.93 -26.85 30.89
N PHE A 448 3.00 -27.69 31.36
CA PHE A 448 3.35 -28.86 32.19
C PHE A 448 3.73 -30.09 31.37
N ILE A 449 3.32 -30.17 30.10
CA ILE A 449 3.61 -31.31 29.21
C ILE A 449 5.11 -31.46 28.96
N GLN A 450 5.87 -30.36 28.87
CA GLN A 450 7.30 -30.42 28.56
C GLN A 450 8.10 -31.04 29.71
N ASP A 451 7.76 -30.71 30.95
CA ASP A 451 8.35 -31.32 32.14
C ASP A 451 7.85 -32.74 32.36
N VAL A 452 6.56 -33.04 32.16
CA VAL A 452 6.02 -34.40 32.33
C VAL A 452 6.50 -35.36 31.25
N THR A 453 6.65 -34.94 29.99
CA THR A 453 7.21 -35.78 28.94
C THR A 453 8.72 -36.00 29.10
N ALA A 454 9.48 -35.00 29.55
CA ALA A 454 10.88 -35.17 29.94
C ALA A 454 11.02 -36.10 31.16
N LEU A 455 10.10 -35.99 32.13
CA LEU A 455 10.04 -36.88 33.29
C LEU A 455 9.66 -38.32 32.87
N LEU A 456 8.73 -38.51 31.93
CA LEU A 456 8.31 -39.81 31.41
C LEU A 456 9.34 -40.45 30.46
N HIS A 457 10.15 -39.64 29.77
CA HIS A 457 11.32 -40.11 29.00
C HIS A 457 12.53 -40.43 29.88
N SER A 458 12.51 -40.07 31.17
CA SER A 458 13.51 -40.55 32.12
C SER A 458 13.36 -42.05 32.30
N LEU A 459 14.40 -42.80 31.92
CA LEU A 459 14.52 -44.25 32.14
C LEU A 459 14.15 -44.62 33.59
N PHE A 460 14.48 -43.75 34.56
CA PHE A 460 14.17 -43.94 35.97
C PHE A 460 12.67 -43.90 36.28
N VAL A 461 11.88 -43.04 35.63
CA VAL A 461 10.43 -42.99 35.85
C VAL A 461 9.76 -44.17 35.18
N TYR A 462 10.22 -44.57 33.98
CA TYR A 462 9.75 -45.77 33.31
C TYR A 462 10.02 -47.04 34.16
N LEU A 463 11.25 -47.17 34.67
CA LEU A 463 11.62 -48.23 35.61
C LEU A 463 10.83 -48.13 36.92
N ALA A 464 10.59 -46.94 37.46
CA ALA A 464 9.81 -46.76 38.69
C ALA A 464 8.34 -47.16 38.51
N VAL A 465 7.70 -46.83 37.39
CA VAL A 465 6.32 -47.26 37.09
C VAL A 465 6.27 -48.77 36.90
N ILE A 466 7.22 -49.36 36.18
CA ILE A 466 7.35 -50.82 36.06
C ILE A 466 7.57 -51.45 37.44
N LEU A 467 8.43 -50.87 38.28
CA LEU A 467 8.75 -51.40 39.60
C LEU A 467 7.57 -51.24 40.56
N VAL A 468 6.79 -50.17 40.49
CA VAL A 468 5.54 -50.01 41.25
C VAL A 468 4.50 -51.03 40.80
N PHE A 469 4.40 -51.32 39.49
CA PHE A 469 3.53 -52.38 38.99
C PHE A 469 4.02 -53.78 39.41
N ILE A 470 5.32 -54.07 39.34
CA ILE A 470 5.91 -55.35 39.77
C ILE A 470 5.78 -55.53 41.28
N VAL A 471 6.07 -54.50 42.07
CA VAL A 471 5.94 -54.52 43.54
C VAL A 471 4.47 -54.60 43.94
N GLY A 472 3.58 -53.87 43.27
CA GLY A 472 2.14 -54.00 43.44
C GLY A 472 1.64 -55.42 43.12
N TRP A 473 2.16 -56.03 42.06
CA TRP A 473 1.84 -57.39 41.65
C TRP A 473 2.41 -58.45 42.62
N LEU A 474 3.61 -58.26 43.16
CA LEU A 474 4.23 -59.15 44.15
C LEU A 474 3.59 -59.03 45.54
N LEU A 475 3.11 -57.85 45.93
CA LEU A 475 2.46 -57.62 47.23
C LEU A 475 0.99 -58.07 47.27
N PHE A 476 0.30 -58.14 46.13
CA PHE A 476 -1.11 -58.57 46.07
C PHE A 476 -1.37 -60.04 46.47
N PRO A 477 -0.56 -61.06 46.07
CA PRO A 477 -0.76 -62.44 46.51
C PRO A 477 -0.39 -62.66 47.99
N GLY A 478 0.55 -61.89 48.54
CA GLY A 478 0.98 -62.01 49.94
C GLY A 478 -0.13 -61.71 50.96
N ARG A 479 -0.98 -60.71 50.69
CA ARG A 479 -2.08 -60.32 51.59
C ARG A 479 -3.16 -61.40 51.74
N LYS A 480 -3.45 -62.17 50.69
CA LYS A 480 -4.43 -63.27 50.74
C LYS A 480 -3.90 -64.48 51.51
N TRP A 481 -2.60 -64.76 51.41
CA TRP A 481 -1.98 -65.88 52.12
C TRP A 481 -1.89 -65.65 53.63
N VAL A 482 -1.57 -64.42 54.05
CA VAL A 482 -1.53 -64.03 55.47
C VAL A 482 -2.92 -64.06 56.12
N LYS A 483 -3.98 -63.60 55.43
CA LYS A 483 -5.37 -63.68 55.91
C LYS A 483 -5.85 -65.14 56.07
N LYS A 484 -5.46 -66.03 55.15
CA LYS A 484 -5.83 -67.47 55.21
C LYS A 484 -5.13 -68.18 56.37
N LYS A 485 -3.84 -67.89 56.62
CA LYS A 485 -3.12 -68.41 57.80
C LYS A 485 -3.67 -67.87 59.12
N TRP A 486 -4.03 -66.58 59.19
CA TRP A 486 -4.64 -66.00 60.39
C TRP A 486 -5.98 -66.65 60.71
N ASN A 487 -6.87 -66.84 59.73
CA ASN A 487 -8.17 -67.48 59.97
C ASN A 487 -8.05 -68.97 60.37
N CYS A 488 -7.10 -69.72 59.81
CA CYS A 488 -6.80 -71.08 60.30
C CYS A 488 -6.29 -71.09 61.75
N TRP A 489 -5.47 -70.11 62.14
CA TRP A 489 -4.99 -69.99 63.52
C TRP A 489 -6.12 -69.61 64.50
N ARG A 490 -7.05 -68.73 64.06
CA ARG A 490 -8.19 -68.29 64.87
C ARG A 490 -9.22 -69.40 65.09
N ASN A 491 -9.49 -70.24 64.10
CA ASN A 491 -10.37 -71.40 64.25
C ASN A 491 -9.76 -72.53 65.09
N LYS A 492 -8.43 -72.74 65.02
CA LYS A 492 -7.76 -73.72 65.88
C LYS A 492 -7.76 -73.33 67.36
N ARG A 493 -7.89 -72.03 67.67
CA ARG A 493 -8.02 -71.51 69.04
C ARG A 493 -9.44 -71.64 69.61
N ARG A 494 -10.49 -71.57 68.77
CA ARG A 494 -11.89 -71.79 69.19
C ARG A 494 -12.20 -73.26 69.50
N ASN A 495 -11.65 -74.22 68.74
CA ASN A 495 -11.85 -75.65 69.03
C ASN A 495 -11.13 -76.16 70.29
N ARG A 496 -10.20 -75.38 70.87
CA ARG A 496 -9.58 -75.71 72.17
C ARG A 496 -10.38 -75.17 73.37
N GLN A 497 -11.31 -74.23 73.15
CA GLN A 497 -12.18 -73.70 74.20
C GLN A 497 -13.51 -74.46 74.33
N SER A 498 -13.91 -75.25 73.32
CA SER A 498 -15.14 -76.07 73.35
C SER A 498 -14.97 -77.48 73.94
N ILE A 499 -13.78 -77.82 74.46
CA ILE A 499 -13.51 -79.12 75.12
C ILE A 499 -13.41 -78.97 76.65
N GLN A 500 -13.50 -77.74 77.19
CA GLN A 500 -13.47 -77.47 78.64
C GLN A 500 -14.82 -77.02 79.23
N SER A 501 -15.94 -77.21 78.52
CA SER A 501 -17.28 -76.84 79.00
C SER A 501 -18.32 -77.96 78.93
N ASN A 502 -17.88 -79.23 78.89
CA ASN A 502 -18.75 -80.41 78.90
C ASN A 502 -18.34 -81.42 80.00
N ASP A 503 -17.83 -80.92 81.12
CA ASP A 503 -17.85 -81.64 82.40
C ASP A 503 -18.70 -80.80 83.37
N GLY A 504 -19.96 -81.20 83.45
CA GLY A 504 -21.03 -80.71 84.32
C GLY A 504 -22.14 -81.74 84.29
#